data_AF-A0A3C0SMW4-F1
#
_entry.id   AF-A0A3C0SMW4-F1
#
_cell.length_a   1.000
_cell.length_b   1.000
_cell.length_c   1.000
_cell.angle_alpha   90.00
_cell.angle_beta   90.00
_cell.angle_gamma   90.00
#
_symmetry.space_group_name_H-M   'P 1'
#
loop_
_entity.id
_entity.type
_entity.pdbx_description
1 polymer ?
#
loop_
_entity_poly.entity_id
_entity_poly.type
_entity_poly.pdbx_seq_one_letter_code
_entity_poly.pdbx_strand_id
1 'polypeptide(L)' 'NNNIIVLELDGEQVGITVDHVEEVMNLEEDVIKRVNEDKNKPFIKGLINLDNRILTMVDIDKLLQ' A
#
# COMPACT_ATOMS: atom_id res chain seq x y z
N ASN A 1 17.40 -1.52 -12.99
CA ASN A 1 17.62 -1.50 -11.53
C ASN A 1 16.28 -1.70 -10.87
N ASN A 2 16.06 -2.85 -10.24
CA ASN A 2 14.82 -3.12 -9.51
C ASN A 2 15.03 -2.67 -8.07
N ASN A 3 14.13 -1.86 -7.55
CA ASN A 3 14.13 -1.50 -6.14
C ASN A 3 13.43 -2.60 -5.35
N ILE A 4 13.83 -2.81 -4.10
CA ILE A 4 13.22 -3.83 -3.23
C ILE A 4 12.78 -3.15 -1.94
N ILE A 5 11.52 -3.31 -1.59
CA ILE A 5 10.98 -2.97 -0.27
C ILE A 5 11.23 -4.18 0.62
N VAL A 6 11.95 -3.99 1.72
CA VAL A 6 12.21 -5.04 2.71
C VAL A 6 11.30 -4.81 3.91
N LEU A 7 10.59 -5.85 4.30
CA LEU A 7 9.60 -5.86 5.37
C LEU A 7 9.91 -6.99 6.34
N GLU A 8 9.47 -6.85 7.59
CA GLU A 8 9.48 -7.91 8.58
C GLU A 8 8.04 -8.30 8.90
N LEU A 9 7.69 -9.57 8.69
CA LEU A 9 6.37 -10.13 8.95
C LEU A 9 6.55 -11.37 9.81
N ASP A 10 5.95 -11.39 11.00
CA ASP A 10 6.01 -12.52 11.94
C ASP A 10 7.43 -13.05 12.24
N GLY A 11 8.43 -12.14 12.20
CA GLY A 11 9.85 -12.46 12.43
C GLY A 11 10.61 -12.96 11.20
N GLU A 12 9.96 -13.03 10.03
CA GLU A 12 10.60 -13.35 8.75
C GLU A 12 10.78 -12.08 7.89
N GLN A 13 11.89 -12.03 7.15
CA GLN A 13 12.14 -10.94 6.20
C GLN A 13 11.53 -11.24 4.83
N VAL A 14 10.70 -10.33 4.33
CA VAL A 14 10.07 -10.40 3.02
C VAL A 14 10.59 -9.27 2.13
N GLY A 15 10.98 -9.60 0.90
CA GLY A 15 11.39 -8.62 -0.11
C GLY A 15 10.35 -8.49 -1.22
N ILE A 16 9.89 -7.28 -1.50
CA ILE A 16 8.95 -6.97 -2.59
C ILE A 16 9.68 -6.15 -3.64
N THR A 17 9.83 -6.68 -4.86
CA THR A 17 10.35 -5.93 -6.00
C THR A 17 9.35 -4.89 -6.49
N VAL A 18 9.82 -3.67 -6.70
CA VAL A 18 9.05 -2.55 -7.23
C VAL A 18 9.81 -1.85 -8.34
N ASP A 19 9.06 -1.21 -9.25
CA ASP A 19 9.64 -0.47 -10.37
C ASP A 19 10.37 0.79 -9.86
N HIS A 20 9.69 1.60 -9.03
CA HIS A 20 10.23 2.86 -8.51
C HIS A 20 9.62 3.21 -7.15
N VAL A 21 10.39 3.90 -6.31
CA VAL A 21 9.91 4.54 -5.08
C VAL A 21 9.93 6.04 -5.33
N GLU A 22 8.77 6.67 -5.37
CA GLU A 22 8.65 8.10 -5.69
C GLU A 22 9.07 8.96 -4.50
N GLU A 23 8.34 8.89 -3.40
CA GLU A 23 8.56 9.71 -2.22
C GLU A 23 7.94 9.09 -0.97
N VAL A 24 8.31 9.63 0.20
CA VAL A 24 7.67 9.34 1.48
C VAL A 24 6.91 10.58 1.92
N MET A 25 5.63 10.41 2.23
CA MET A 25 4.75 11.51 2.58
C MET A 25 3.88 11.17 3.80
N ASN A 26 3.47 12.20 4.54
CA ASN A 26 2.47 12.09 5.59
C ASN A 26 1.10 12.42 5.00
N LEU A 27 0.10 11.61 5.33
CA LEU A 27 -1.28 11.78 4.89
C LEU A 27 -2.19 11.84 6.11
N GLU A 28 -3.14 12.77 6.09
CA GLU A 28 -4.25 12.80 7.05
C GLU A 28 -5.23 11.65 6.73
N GLU A 29 -5.84 11.03 7.74
CA GLU A 29 -6.73 9.88 7.51
C GLU A 29 -7.98 10.20 6.68
N ASP A 30 -8.44 11.45 6.73
CA ASP A 30 -9.66 11.92 6.05
C ASP A 30 -9.53 11.97 4.52
N VAL A 31 -8.30 12.00 4.00
CA VAL A 31 -8.04 11.96 2.55
C VAL A 31 -8.25 10.56 1.95
N ILE A 32 -8.33 9.53 2.81
CA ILE A 32 -8.48 8.13 2.39
C ILE A 32 -9.96 7.84 2.13
N LYS A 33 -10.33 7.68 0.87
CA LYS A 33 -11.63 7.14 0.49
C LYS A 33 -11.61 5.63 0.67
N ARG A 34 -12.23 5.16 1.76
CA ARG A 34 -12.39 3.72 2.01
C ARG A 34 -13.16 3.08 0.84
N VAL A 35 -12.54 2.07 0.22
CA VAL A 35 -13.25 1.22 -0.72
C VAL A 35 -14.11 0.31 0.15
N ASN A 36 -15.44 0.31 -0.06
CA ASN A 36 -16.32 -0.65 0.60
C ASN A 36 -15.69 -2.04 0.50
N GLU A 37 -15.70 -2.80 1.60
CA GLU A 37 -15.05 -4.11 1.73
C GLU A 37 -15.41 -5.04 0.55
N ASP A 38 -14.66 -4.93 -0.54
CA ASP A 38 -14.74 -5.87 -1.63
C ASP A 38 -14.10 -7.13 -1.08
N LYS A 39 -14.94 -8.12 -0.79
CA LYS A 39 -14.51 -9.40 -0.23
C LYS A 39 -13.43 -10.08 -1.09
N ASN A 40 -13.32 -9.70 -2.36
CA ASN A 40 -12.31 -10.24 -3.27
C ASN A 40 -10.93 -9.57 -3.14
N LYS A 41 -10.84 -8.40 -2.50
CA LYS A 41 -9.59 -7.63 -2.36
C LYS A 41 -9.46 -7.04 -0.95
N PRO A 42 -9.37 -7.89 0.09
CA PRO A 42 -9.33 -7.45 1.49
C PRO A 42 -8.10 -6.61 1.86
N PHE A 43 -7.04 -6.67 1.03
CA PHE A 43 -5.80 -5.93 1.19
C PHE A 43 -5.87 -4.50 0.65
N ILE A 44 -6.96 -4.05 0.04
CA ILE A 44 -7.11 -2.65 -0.39
C ILE A 44 -7.75 -1.85 0.74
N LYS A 45 -6.98 -0.97 1.41
CA LYS A 45 -7.49 -0.10 2.47
C LYS A 45 -8.36 1.03 1.92
N GLY A 46 -8.00 1.57 0.77
CA GLY A 46 -8.65 2.76 0.24
C GLY A 46 -8.00 3.31 -1.01
N LEU A 47 -8.61 4.38 -1.53
CA LEU A 47 -8.09 5.20 -2.61
C LEU A 47 -7.85 6.60 -2.10
N ILE A 48 -6.74 7.21 -2.52
CA ILE A 48 -6.38 8.58 -2.21
C ILE A 48 -6.33 9.35 -3.53
N ASN A 49 -6.97 10.52 -3.58
CA ASN A 49 -6.82 11.42 -4.71
C ASN A 49 -5.82 12.51 -4.32
N LEU A 50 -4.62 12.47 -4.91
CA LEU A 50 -3.53 13.40 -4.62
C LEU A 50 -3.04 13.99 -5.94
N ASP A 51 -3.06 15.31 -6.09
CA ASP A 51 -2.52 16.02 -7.26
C ASP A 51 -2.99 15.44 -8.61
N ASN A 52 -4.30 15.20 -8.74
CA ASN A 52 -4.94 14.56 -9.90
C ASN A 52 -4.46 13.13 -10.21
N ARG A 53 -3.81 12.46 -9.25
CA ARG A 53 -3.45 11.04 -9.30
C ARG A 53 -4.28 10.27 -8.30
N ILE A 54 -4.72 9.07 -8.69
CA ILE A 54 -5.35 8.13 -7.78
C ILE A 54 -4.28 7.17 -7.27
N LEU A 55 -4.03 7.21 -5.96
CA LEU A 55 -3.15 6.29 -5.27
C LEU A 55 -3.98 5.21 -4.59
N THR A 56 -3.53 3.96 -4.68
CA THR A 56 -4.16 2.84 -3.98
C THR A 56 -3.43 2.58 -2.68
N MET A 57 -4.13 2.64 -1.56
CA MET A 57 -3.58 2.30 -0.26
C MET A 57 -3.73 0.80 -0.03
N VAL A 58 -2.60 0.13 0.17
CA VAL A 58 -2.53 -1.33 0.35
C VAL A 58 -2.22 -1.66 1.80
N ASP A 59 -2.96 -2.61 2.36
CA ASP A 59 -2.66 -3.28 3.61
C ASP A 59 -1.66 -4.39 3.35
N ILE A 60 -0.39 -4.16 3.69
CA ILE A 60 0.66 -5.13 3.39
C ILE A 60 0.50 -6.40 4.22
N ASP A 61 0.06 -6.29 5.48
CA ASP A 61 -0.17 -7.44 6.34
C ASP A 61 -1.22 -8.37 5.73
N LYS A 62 -2.35 -7.82 5.26
CA LYS A 62 -3.41 -8.60 4.58
C LYS A 62 -3.06 -9.03 3.16
N LEU A 63 -2.09 -8.39 2.53
CA LEU A 63 -1.63 -8.78 1.19
C LEU A 63 -0.74 -10.03 1.26
N LEU A 64 0.04 -10.16 2.34
CA LEU A 64 1.02 -11.23 2.52
C LEU A 64 0.50 -12.42 3.33
N GLN A 65 -0.63 -12.28 4.05
CA GLN A 65 -1.38 -13.36 4.69
C GLN A 65 -2.23 -14.15 3.68
#